data_AF-T0Z0N4-F1
#
_entry.id   AF-T0Z0N4-F1
#
_cell.length_a   1.000
_cell.length_b   1.000
_cell.length_c   1.000
_cell.angle_alpha   90.00
_cell.angle_beta   90.00
_cell.angle_gamma   90.00
#
_symmetry.space_group_name_H-M   'P 1'
#
loop_
_entity.id
_entity.type
_entity.pdbx_description
1 polymer ?
#
loop_
_entity_poly.entity_id
_entity_poly.type
_entity_poly.pdbx_seq_one_letter_code
_entity_poly.pdbx_strand_id
1 'polypeptide(L)'
;MSTFDINLHETLYSLSNALDLVGITHIRHGKRVAFIAAECGKYLHWPGQCMDDLFEAAILHDIGVAKTVVHSRLSQFEWEEESEHCKIGASLLQSSPLLEKIAPMVRHHHTHWSELKDMALPMETKQIANCIYLADRVDMLSLSSQIDNPNLLLFKDEIREKIQGKQGDFFCEELVEAFLSISRSEAFWFSLENEHVDGYSNTWLSETSVQKIDFQDLRSIMLIFSYVVDAKSPP
;
A
#
# COMPACT_ATOMS: atom_id res chain seq x y z
N MET A 1 -2.27 25.88 -23.24
CA MET A 1 -2.00 25.38 -21.88
C MET A 1 -0.62 24.78 -21.88
N SER A 2 0.20 25.05 -20.86
CA SER A 2 1.53 24.44 -20.74
C SER A 2 1.38 22.97 -20.34
N THR A 3 2.14 22.11 -20.99
CA THR A 3 2.22 20.68 -20.69
C THR A 3 3.63 20.32 -20.29
N PHE A 4 3.78 19.34 -19.41
CA PHE A 4 5.05 18.83 -18.90
C PHE A 4 5.17 17.35 -19.25
N ASP A 5 6.37 16.94 -19.63
CA ASP A 5 6.69 15.54 -19.87
C ASP A 5 7.00 14.89 -18.51
N ILE A 6 6.06 14.08 -18.01
CA ILE A 6 6.10 13.49 -16.67
C ILE A 6 5.95 11.98 -16.76
N ASN A 7 6.76 11.25 -16.01
CA ASN A 7 6.54 9.85 -15.70
C ASN A 7 5.74 9.79 -14.38
N LEU A 8 4.50 9.31 -14.44
CA LEU A 8 3.63 9.28 -13.27
C LEU A 8 4.15 8.31 -12.22
N HIS A 9 4.61 7.11 -12.60
CA HIS A 9 5.14 6.13 -11.65
C HIS A 9 6.36 6.67 -10.90
N GLU A 10 7.28 7.35 -11.56
CA GLU A 10 8.43 8.02 -10.92
C GLU A 10 7.99 9.11 -9.94
N THR A 11 6.92 9.84 -10.29
CA THR A 11 6.33 10.87 -9.45
C THR A 11 5.72 10.27 -8.19
N LEU A 12 4.92 9.19 -8.31
CA LEU A 12 4.30 8.51 -7.17
C LEU A 12 5.34 7.78 -6.30
N TYR A 13 6.36 7.20 -6.92
CA TYR A 13 7.49 6.62 -6.20
C TYR A 13 8.25 7.68 -5.38
N SER A 14 8.45 8.87 -5.96
CA SER A 14 9.04 10.01 -5.24
C SER A 14 8.15 10.51 -4.10
N LEU A 15 6.83 10.48 -4.27
CA LEU A 15 5.88 10.80 -3.20
C LEU A 15 5.95 9.78 -2.06
N SER A 16 6.04 8.49 -2.40
CA SER A 16 6.27 7.41 -1.44
C SER A 16 7.59 7.58 -0.69
N ASN A 17 8.67 7.98 -1.36
CA ASN A 17 9.93 8.31 -0.69
C ASN A 17 9.78 9.48 0.29
N ALA A 18 8.96 10.50 -0.06
CA ALA A 18 8.66 11.57 0.88
C ALA A 18 7.88 11.06 2.10
N LEU A 19 6.89 10.17 1.89
CA LEU A 19 6.14 9.50 2.96
C LEU A 19 7.02 8.65 3.87
N ASP A 20 7.95 7.87 3.32
CA ASP A 20 8.92 7.07 4.09
C ASP A 20 9.74 7.93 5.07
N LEU A 21 9.97 9.21 4.72
CA LEU A 21 10.67 10.17 5.57
C LEU A 21 9.75 10.88 6.57
N VAL A 22 8.43 10.69 6.46
CA VAL A 22 7.39 11.24 7.34
C VAL A 22 6.97 10.17 8.32
N GLY A 23 7.70 10.06 9.42
CA GLY A 23 7.20 9.49 10.66
C GLY A 23 6.93 7.98 10.66
N ILE A 24 6.54 7.30 9.58
CA ILE A 24 6.23 5.86 9.59
C ILE A 24 7.42 5.12 10.22
N THR A 25 7.15 4.36 11.28
CA THR A 25 8.14 3.66 12.10
C THR A 25 9.02 2.71 11.28
N HIS A 26 8.61 2.39 10.05
CA HIS A 26 9.28 1.47 9.14
C HIS A 26 9.46 2.09 7.75
N ILE A 27 10.68 2.54 7.48
CA ILE A 27 11.10 3.00 6.14
C ILE A 27 10.76 1.89 5.11
N ARG A 28 10.21 2.27 3.96
CA ARG A 28 9.85 1.39 2.83
C ARG A 28 8.62 0.51 3.07
N HIS A 29 7.82 0.78 4.10
CA HIS A 29 6.59 0.05 4.38
C HIS A 29 5.65 0.01 3.17
N GLY A 30 5.31 1.16 2.59
CA GLY A 30 4.44 1.22 1.41
C GLY A 30 4.98 0.41 0.22
N LYS A 31 6.31 0.32 0.06
CA LYS A 31 6.94 -0.46 -1.01
C LYS A 31 6.87 -1.97 -0.75
N ARG A 32 7.04 -2.42 0.50
CA ARG A 32 6.87 -3.84 0.87
C ARG A 32 5.40 -4.26 0.73
N VAL A 33 4.47 -3.40 1.15
CA VAL A 33 3.02 -3.61 0.94
C VAL A 33 2.71 -3.72 -0.54
N ALA A 34 3.20 -2.80 -1.38
CA ALA A 34 3.01 -2.85 -2.83
C ALA A 34 3.59 -4.13 -3.45
N PHE A 35 4.78 -4.57 -3.01
CA PHE A 35 5.38 -5.83 -3.45
C PHE A 35 4.51 -7.05 -3.09
N ILE A 36 4.11 -7.19 -1.82
CA ILE A 36 3.29 -8.34 -1.37
C ILE A 36 1.97 -8.36 -2.13
N ALA A 37 1.30 -7.21 -2.24
CA ALA A 37 0.05 -7.06 -2.95
C ALA A 37 0.18 -7.44 -4.43
N ALA A 38 1.24 -6.97 -5.10
CA ALA A 38 1.47 -7.27 -6.51
C ALA A 38 1.81 -8.75 -6.74
N GLU A 39 2.53 -9.42 -5.83
CA GLU A 39 2.74 -10.87 -5.94
C GLU A 39 1.43 -11.66 -5.79
N CYS A 40 0.51 -11.22 -4.92
CA CYS A 40 -0.84 -11.78 -4.84
C CYS A 40 -1.63 -11.54 -6.15
N GLY A 41 -1.62 -10.32 -6.67
CA GLY A 41 -2.31 -9.96 -7.92
C GLY A 41 -1.79 -10.75 -9.13
N LYS A 42 -0.46 -10.96 -9.22
CA LYS A 42 0.15 -11.81 -10.26
C LYS A 42 -0.28 -13.26 -10.15
N TYR A 43 -0.32 -13.81 -8.94
CA TYR A 43 -0.81 -15.18 -8.70
C TYR A 43 -2.26 -15.34 -9.14
N LEU A 44 -3.10 -14.33 -8.89
CA LEU A 44 -4.51 -14.29 -9.29
C LEU A 44 -4.74 -13.87 -10.74
N HIS A 45 -3.67 -13.63 -11.51
CA HIS A 45 -3.72 -13.20 -12.91
C HIS A 45 -4.55 -11.93 -13.15
N TRP A 46 -4.41 -10.94 -12.26
CA TRP A 46 -5.11 -9.67 -12.44
C TRP A 46 -4.65 -8.94 -13.71
N PRO A 47 -5.57 -8.25 -14.43
CA PRO A 47 -5.22 -7.50 -15.63
C PRO A 47 -4.21 -6.39 -15.35
N GLY A 48 -3.41 -6.00 -16.36
CA GLY A 48 -2.36 -4.98 -16.22
C GLY A 48 -2.86 -3.66 -15.60
N GLN A 49 -4.02 -3.15 -16.04
CA GLN A 49 -4.58 -1.92 -15.45
C GLN A 49 -4.95 -2.08 -13.96
N CYS A 50 -5.46 -3.25 -13.57
CA CYS A 50 -5.77 -3.55 -12.17
C CYS A 50 -4.48 -3.68 -11.33
N MET A 51 -3.42 -4.24 -11.93
CA MET A 51 -2.09 -4.29 -11.31
C MET A 51 -1.49 -2.90 -11.12
N ASP A 52 -1.64 -1.99 -12.08
CA ASP A 52 -1.21 -0.59 -11.94
C ASP A 52 -1.97 0.11 -10.81
N ASP A 53 -3.31 0.04 -10.81
CA ASP A 53 -4.13 0.64 -9.76
C ASP A 53 -3.80 0.05 -8.38
N LEU A 54 -3.57 -1.27 -8.29
CA LEU A 54 -3.15 -1.94 -7.07
C LEU A 54 -1.82 -1.39 -6.56
N PHE A 55 -0.83 -1.23 -7.44
CA PHE A 55 0.49 -0.77 -7.06
C PHE A 55 0.47 0.69 -6.61
N GLU A 56 -0.22 1.57 -7.34
CA GLU A 56 -0.40 2.97 -7.00
C GLU A 56 -1.15 3.14 -5.66
N ALA A 57 -2.23 2.39 -5.47
CA ALA A 57 -3.00 2.42 -4.22
C ALA A 57 -2.18 1.87 -3.05
N ALA A 58 -1.45 0.77 -3.24
CA ALA A 58 -0.65 0.14 -2.20
C ALA A 58 0.52 1.02 -1.75
N ILE A 59 1.25 1.65 -2.68
CA ILE A 59 2.41 2.47 -2.33
C ILE A 59 2.02 3.79 -1.63
N LEU A 60 0.77 4.24 -1.81
CA LEU A 60 0.21 5.47 -1.25
C LEU A 60 -0.88 5.24 -0.19
N HIS A 61 -1.11 4.00 0.29
CA HIS A 61 -2.24 3.72 1.18
C HIS A 61 -2.22 4.55 2.48
N ASP A 62 -1.02 4.88 2.95
CA ASP A 62 -0.76 5.67 4.17
C ASP A 62 -0.55 7.17 3.90
N ILE A 63 -0.90 7.69 2.71
CA ILE A 63 -0.72 9.11 2.35
C ILE A 63 -1.42 10.09 3.31
N GLY A 64 -2.44 9.62 4.04
CA GLY A 64 -3.15 10.41 5.05
C GLY A 64 -2.58 10.34 6.47
N VAL A 65 -1.48 9.62 6.71
CA VAL A 65 -0.90 9.46 8.04
C VAL A 65 -0.16 10.74 8.45
N ALA A 66 -0.51 11.28 9.63
CA ALA A 66 0.18 12.40 10.26
C ALA A 66 1.17 11.92 11.32
N LYS A 67 2.22 12.72 11.58
CA LYS A 67 3.32 12.42 12.52
C LYS A 67 2.86 12.07 13.95
N THR A 68 1.73 12.60 14.41
CA THR A 68 1.18 12.36 15.76
C THR A 68 0.60 10.95 15.93
N VAL A 69 0.08 10.35 14.85
CA VAL A 69 -0.59 9.04 14.86
C VAL A 69 0.42 7.88 14.86
N VAL A 70 1.60 8.11 14.29
CA VAL A 70 2.67 7.10 14.20
C VAL A 70 3.09 6.55 15.57
N HIS A 71 3.19 7.40 16.59
CA HIS A 71 3.77 6.99 17.89
C HIS A 71 2.98 5.90 18.60
N SER A 72 1.70 5.76 18.31
CA SER A 72 0.85 4.75 18.93
C SER A 72 0.84 3.42 18.14
N ARG A 73 1.10 3.42 16.81
CA ARG A 73 0.84 2.32 15.84
C ARG A 73 1.49 0.97 16.17
N LEU A 74 2.49 0.97 17.06
CA LEU A 74 3.32 -0.19 17.41
C LEU A 74 2.66 -1.21 18.35
N SER A 75 1.40 -1.06 18.77
CA SER A 75 0.89 -1.82 19.93
C SER A 75 -0.39 -2.64 19.74
N GLN A 76 -1.16 -2.51 18.66
CA GLN A 76 -2.44 -3.24 18.56
C GLN A 76 -2.76 -3.73 17.13
N PHE A 77 -3.37 -4.93 17.05
CA PHE A 77 -3.77 -5.59 15.81
C PHE A 77 -5.04 -4.99 15.18
N GLU A 78 -5.86 -4.35 16.01
CA GLU A 78 -7.08 -3.62 15.66
C GLU A 78 -6.93 -2.22 16.23
N TRP A 79 -7.10 -1.19 15.39
CA TRP A 79 -6.82 0.20 15.73
C TRP A 79 -8.02 1.10 15.43
N GLU A 80 -8.56 1.77 16.45
CA GLU A 80 -9.72 2.67 16.29
C GLU A 80 -9.39 3.93 15.44
N GLU A 81 -8.12 4.35 15.37
CA GLU A 81 -7.67 5.49 14.54
C GLU A 81 -7.38 5.12 13.07
N GLU A 82 -7.43 3.85 12.67
CA GLU A 82 -7.21 3.40 11.28
C GLU A 82 -8.20 4.05 10.30
N SER A 83 -9.37 4.50 10.78
CA SER A 83 -10.36 5.13 9.92
C SER A 83 -10.01 6.56 9.48
N GLU A 84 -9.23 7.33 10.24
CA GLU A 84 -9.04 8.76 9.94
C GLU A 84 -8.00 9.00 8.86
N HIS A 85 -6.85 8.30 8.89
CA HIS A 85 -5.86 8.42 7.81
C HIS A 85 -6.39 7.90 6.48
N CYS A 86 -7.24 6.85 6.49
CA CYS A 86 -7.95 6.38 5.30
C CYS A 86 -8.82 7.48 4.68
N LYS A 87 -9.56 8.24 5.51
CA LYS A 87 -10.42 9.34 5.05
C LYS A 87 -9.59 10.50 4.49
N ILE A 88 -8.55 10.92 5.21
CA ILE A 88 -7.65 11.99 4.78
C ILE A 88 -6.96 11.58 3.47
N GLY A 89 -6.40 10.38 3.42
CA GLY A 89 -5.69 9.89 2.24
C GLY A 89 -6.59 9.82 1.02
N ALA A 90 -7.80 9.27 1.16
CA ALA A 90 -8.80 9.27 0.09
C ALA A 90 -9.16 10.69 -0.35
N SER A 91 -9.34 11.64 0.58
CA SER A 91 -9.64 13.03 0.24
C SER A 91 -8.50 13.73 -0.52
N LEU A 92 -7.24 13.42 -0.19
CA LEU A 92 -6.08 13.95 -0.91
C LEU A 92 -6.04 13.40 -2.33
N LEU A 93 -6.20 12.08 -2.50
CA LEU A 93 -6.16 11.43 -3.82
C LEU A 93 -7.33 11.88 -4.70
N GLN A 94 -8.53 12.04 -4.13
CA GLN A 94 -9.71 12.56 -4.82
C GLN A 94 -9.53 14.00 -5.34
N SER A 95 -8.60 14.77 -4.79
CA SER A 95 -8.32 16.14 -5.24
C SER A 95 -7.48 16.22 -6.52
N SER A 96 -6.98 15.07 -7.01
CA SER A 96 -6.17 14.97 -8.23
C SER A 96 -6.86 14.08 -9.26
N PRO A 97 -7.19 14.59 -10.46
CA PRO A 97 -7.77 13.78 -11.54
C PRO A 97 -6.92 12.55 -11.93
N LEU A 98 -5.60 12.65 -11.72
CA LEU A 98 -4.67 11.55 -11.99
C LEU A 98 -4.73 10.42 -10.95
N LEU A 99 -5.29 10.67 -9.76
CA LEU A 99 -5.27 9.74 -8.62
C LEU A 99 -6.64 9.46 -8.02
N GLU A 100 -7.70 10.14 -8.48
CA GLU A 100 -9.04 9.98 -7.92
C GLU A 100 -9.57 8.53 -8.01
N LYS A 101 -9.12 7.78 -9.01
CA LYS A 101 -9.50 6.38 -9.23
C LYS A 101 -9.09 5.47 -8.07
N ILE A 102 -7.92 5.71 -7.46
CA ILE A 102 -7.39 4.90 -6.35
C ILE A 102 -7.88 5.37 -4.97
N ALA A 103 -8.50 6.55 -4.88
CA ALA A 103 -9.03 7.10 -3.63
C ALA A 103 -9.95 6.14 -2.86
N PRO A 104 -10.94 5.44 -3.48
CA PRO A 104 -11.78 4.51 -2.74
C PRO A 104 -11.03 3.24 -2.29
N MET A 105 -9.96 2.84 -2.99
CA MET A 105 -9.12 1.71 -2.58
C MET A 105 -8.38 2.06 -1.29
N VAL A 106 -7.79 3.26 -1.26
CA VAL A 106 -7.15 3.82 -0.06
C VAL A 106 -8.15 4.12 1.05
N ARG A 107 -9.37 4.52 0.75
CA ARG A 107 -10.41 4.76 1.76
C ARG A 107 -10.75 3.51 2.58
N HIS A 108 -10.61 2.34 1.98
CA HIS A 108 -11.13 1.07 2.50
C HIS A 108 -10.03 0.03 2.79
N HIS A 109 -8.75 0.42 2.77
CA HIS A 109 -7.64 -0.53 2.95
C HIS A 109 -7.49 -1.11 4.37
N HIS A 110 -8.31 -0.66 5.34
CA HIS A 110 -8.46 -1.30 6.66
C HIS A 110 -9.87 -1.88 6.88
N THR A 111 -10.75 -1.85 5.87
CA THR A 111 -12.09 -2.43 6.00
C THR A 111 -12.00 -3.95 5.90
N HIS A 112 -12.51 -4.66 6.92
CA HIS A 112 -12.59 -6.11 6.92
C HIS A 112 -13.42 -6.62 5.74
N TRP A 113 -13.05 -7.76 5.17
CA TRP A 113 -13.78 -8.38 4.08
C TRP A 113 -15.25 -8.66 4.41
N SER A 114 -15.54 -9.04 5.65
CA SER A 114 -16.89 -9.31 6.16
C SER A 114 -17.84 -8.13 5.99
N GLU A 115 -17.34 -6.90 6.02
CA GLU A 115 -18.09 -5.67 5.74
C GLU A 115 -17.93 -5.21 4.28
N LEU A 116 -16.71 -5.21 3.77
CA LEU A 116 -16.34 -4.67 2.46
C LEU A 116 -17.08 -5.39 1.32
N LYS A 117 -17.29 -6.70 1.43
CA LYS A 117 -17.98 -7.51 0.42
C LYS A 117 -19.42 -7.02 0.15
N ASP A 118 -20.09 -6.48 1.17
CA ASP A 118 -21.48 -6.04 1.12
C ASP A 118 -21.64 -4.54 0.78
N MET A 119 -20.54 -3.78 0.71
CA MET A 119 -20.56 -2.36 0.33
C MET A 119 -20.95 -2.14 -1.15
N ALA A 120 -21.55 -0.99 -1.46
CA ALA A 120 -21.87 -0.59 -2.83
C ALA A 120 -20.64 -0.01 -3.57
N LEU A 121 -19.60 -0.84 -3.75
CA LEU A 121 -18.36 -0.51 -4.45
C LEU A 121 -18.10 -1.51 -5.59
N PRO A 122 -17.37 -1.14 -6.65
CA PRO A 122 -16.89 -2.08 -7.66
C PRO A 122 -16.11 -3.23 -7.01
N MET A 123 -16.27 -4.45 -7.53
CA MET A 123 -15.57 -5.62 -6.99
C MET A 123 -14.05 -5.45 -7.01
N GLU A 124 -13.52 -4.88 -8.10
CA GLU A 124 -12.09 -4.57 -8.25
C GLU A 124 -11.58 -3.65 -7.12
N THR A 125 -12.31 -2.59 -6.79
CA THR A 125 -11.98 -1.70 -5.67
C THR A 125 -11.95 -2.45 -4.35
N LYS A 126 -12.92 -3.35 -4.10
CA LYS A 126 -12.97 -4.17 -2.89
C LYS A 126 -11.78 -5.14 -2.81
N GLN A 127 -11.46 -5.81 -3.91
CA GLN A 127 -10.35 -6.76 -4.00
C GLN A 127 -9.01 -6.05 -3.80
N ILE A 128 -8.79 -4.90 -4.44
CA ILE A 128 -7.57 -4.11 -4.26
C ILE A 128 -7.43 -3.63 -2.82
N ALA A 129 -8.48 -3.02 -2.24
CA ALA A 129 -8.45 -2.56 -0.85
C ALA A 129 -8.16 -3.70 0.13
N ASN A 130 -8.78 -4.87 -0.06
CA ASN A 130 -8.53 -6.03 0.80
C ASN A 130 -7.15 -6.68 0.58
N CYS A 131 -6.61 -6.62 -0.64
CA CYS A 131 -5.25 -7.05 -0.95
C CYS A 131 -4.21 -6.17 -0.26
N ILE A 132 -4.41 -4.84 -0.28
CA ILE A 132 -3.60 -3.89 0.47
C ILE A 132 -3.69 -4.19 1.95
N TYR A 133 -4.89 -4.46 2.49
CA TYR A 133 -5.05 -4.77 3.90
C TYR A 133 -4.27 -6.03 4.31
N LEU A 134 -4.38 -7.10 3.53
CA LEU A 134 -3.63 -8.34 3.75
C LEU A 134 -2.12 -8.08 3.72
N ALA A 135 -1.65 -7.38 2.69
CA ALA A 135 -0.23 -7.07 2.51
C ALA A 135 0.34 -6.21 3.65
N ASP A 136 -0.41 -5.20 4.10
CA ASP A 136 -0.07 -4.36 5.25
C ASP A 136 0.07 -5.19 6.54
N ARG A 137 -0.89 -6.07 6.84
CA ARG A 137 -0.83 -6.94 8.02
C ARG A 137 0.33 -7.94 7.95
N VAL A 138 0.64 -8.47 6.76
CA VAL A 138 1.81 -9.34 6.56
C VAL A 138 3.11 -8.57 6.83
N ASP A 139 3.26 -7.35 6.33
CA ASP A 139 4.45 -6.53 6.57
C ASP A 139 4.62 -6.22 8.06
N MET A 140 3.55 -5.78 8.72
CA MET A 140 3.57 -5.45 10.15
C MET A 140 3.91 -6.66 11.03
N LEU A 141 3.39 -7.85 10.71
CA LEU A 141 3.74 -9.08 11.40
C LEU A 141 5.21 -9.46 11.15
N SER A 142 5.68 -9.34 9.90
CA SER A 142 7.07 -9.64 9.52
C SER A 142 8.08 -8.77 10.27
N LEU A 143 7.78 -7.47 10.40
CA LEU A 143 8.62 -6.52 11.13
C LEU A 143 8.58 -6.75 12.64
N SER A 144 7.40 -7.04 13.19
CA SER A 144 7.24 -7.29 14.63
C SER A 144 8.03 -8.52 15.07
N SER A 145 8.02 -9.59 14.26
CA SER A 145 8.82 -10.80 14.49
C SER A 145 10.33 -10.54 14.47
N GLN A 146 10.80 -9.56 13.69
CA GLN A 146 12.22 -9.20 13.61
C GLN A 146 12.74 -8.45 14.84
N ILE A 147 11.86 -7.87 15.66
CA ILE A 147 12.25 -7.22 16.92
C ILE A 147 12.82 -8.25 17.90
N ASP A 148 12.20 -9.43 17.97
CA ASP A 148 12.60 -10.50 18.88
C ASP A 148 13.72 -11.37 18.31
N ASN A 149 13.74 -11.59 16.99
CA ASN A 149 14.81 -12.33 16.32
C ASN A 149 14.93 -11.91 14.84
N PRO A 150 16.13 -11.53 14.36
CA PRO A 150 16.32 -11.00 13.02
C PRO A 150 16.02 -12.01 11.89
N ASN A 151 15.87 -13.30 12.19
CA ASN A 151 15.60 -14.32 11.18
C ASN A 151 14.09 -14.49 10.92
N LEU A 152 13.57 -13.73 9.95
CA LEU A 152 12.17 -13.77 9.51
C LEU A 152 11.68 -15.18 9.13
N LEU A 153 12.56 -16.04 8.60
CA LEU A 153 12.19 -17.39 8.18
C LEU A 153 11.72 -18.28 9.33
N LEU A 154 12.08 -17.97 10.58
CA LEU A 154 11.61 -18.70 11.75
C LEU A 154 10.13 -18.43 12.06
N PHE A 155 9.60 -17.30 11.60
CA PHE A 155 8.24 -16.86 11.90
C PHE A 155 7.30 -16.96 10.69
N LYS A 156 7.81 -17.34 9.51
CA LYS A 156 7.00 -17.42 8.28
C LYS A 156 5.74 -18.27 8.46
N ASP A 157 5.84 -19.40 9.15
CA ASP A 157 4.72 -20.31 9.36
C ASP A 157 3.70 -19.71 10.34
N GLU A 158 4.15 -19.04 11.40
CA GLU A 158 3.27 -18.32 12.33
C GLU A 158 2.52 -17.17 11.64
N ILE A 159 3.20 -16.40 10.78
CA ILE A 159 2.56 -15.33 10.00
C ILE A 159 1.50 -15.91 9.07
N ARG A 160 1.83 -17.01 8.37
CA ARG A 160 0.90 -17.72 7.49
C ARG A 160 -0.33 -18.23 8.25
N GLU A 161 -0.14 -18.84 9.41
CA GLU A 161 -1.23 -19.30 10.27
C GLU A 161 -2.12 -18.14 10.76
N LYS A 162 -1.52 -17.02 11.18
CA LYS A 162 -2.26 -15.81 11.58
C LYS A 162 -3.13 -15.25 10.45
N ILE A 163 -2.59 -15.16 9.23
CA ILE A 163 -3.35 -14.69 8.07
C ILE A 163 -4.46 -15.68 7.70
N GLN A 164 -4.16 -16.98 7.68
CA GLN A 164 -5.14 -18.03 7.41
C GLN A 164 -6.30 -18.03 8.42
N GLY A 165 -6.00 -17.83 9.70
CA GLY A 165 -7.00 -17.78 10.77
C GLY A 165 -7.99 -16.60 10.67
N LYS A 166 -7.72 -15.63 9.80
CA LYS A 166 -8.57 -14.45 9.55
C LYS A 166 -9.32 -14.51 8.21
N GLN A 167 -9.23 -15.64 7.49
CA GLN A 167 -9.95 -15.89 6.24
C GLN A 167 -11.47 -15.78 6.43
N GLY A 168 -12.14 -15.13 5.48
CA GLY A 168 -13.59 -14.95 5.45
C GLY A 168 -14.12 -13.80 6.32
N ASP A 169 -13.32 -13.34 7.30
CA ASP A 169 -13.60 -12.17 8.11
C ASP A 169 -12.77 -10.96 7.68
N PHE A 170 -11.46 -10.95 7.93
CA PHE A 170 -10.62 -9.80 7.57
C PHE A 170 -10.28 -9.85 6.08
N PHE A 171 -10.04 -11.04 5.54
CA PHE A 171 -9.52 -11.24 4.20
C PHE A 171 -10.43 -12.15 3.37
N CYS A 172 -10.59 -11.84 2.09
CA CYS A 172 -11.29 -12.73 1.17
C CYS A 172 -10.49 -14.01 0.91
N GLU A 173 -11.20 -15.10 0.61
CA GLU A 173 -10.61 -16.44 0.52
C GLU A 173 -9.55 -16.55 -0.58
N GLU A 174 -9.82 -15.96 -1.75
CA GLU A 174 -8.91 -15.96 -2.90
C GLU A 174 -7.57 -15.28 -2.59
N LEU A 175 -7.60 -14.18 -1.84
CA LEU A 175 -6.38 -13.46 -1.43
C LEU A 175 -5.57 -14.24 -0.40
N VAL A 176 -6.24 -14.91 0.54
CA VAL A 176 -5.56 -15.79 1.51
C VAL A 176 -4.90 -16.96 0.79
N GLU A 177 -5.59 -17.60 -0.16
CA GLU A 177 -5.02 -18.67 -0.98
C GLU A 177 -3.80 -18.20 -1.77
N ALA A 178 -3.90 -17.03 -2.42
CA ALA A 178 -2.80 -16.43 -3.16
C ALA A 178 -1.58 -16.21 -2.27
N PHE A 179 -1.78 -15.52 -1.13
CA PHE A 179 -0.73 -15.27 -0.16
C PHE A 179 -0.10 -16.57 0.36
N LEU A 180 -0.90 -17.54 0.77
CA LEU A 180 -0.41 -18.83 1.27
C LEU A 180 0.33 -19.64 0.21
N SER A 181 0.10 -19.38 -1.07
CA SER A 181 0.80 -20.00 -2.18
C SER A 181 2.16 -19.33 -2.45
N ILE A 182 2.19 -18.01 -2.63
CA ILE A 182 3.42 -17.26 -2.92
C ILE A 182 4.41 -17.32 -1.74
N SER A 183 3.91 -17.28 -0.51
CA SER A 183 4.74 -17.23 0.69
C SER A 183 5.29 -18.60 1.12
N ARG A 184 5.09 -19.67 0.34
CA ARG A 184 5.80 -20.95 0.56
C ARG A 184 7.28 -20.83 0.24
N SER A 185 7.62 -19.99 -0.73
CA SER A 185 8.98 -19.77 -1.20
C SER A 185 9.76 -18.92 -0.19
N GLU A 186 10.97 -19.33 0.18
CA GLU A 186 11.84 -18.50 1.00
C GLU A 186 12.27 -17.22 0.27
N ALA A 187 12.37 -17.28 -1.07
CA ALA A 187 12.67 -16.12 -1.89
C ALA A 187 11.63 -15.00 -1.76
N PHE A 188 10.36 -15.33 -1.49
CA PHE A 188 9.33 -14.32 -1.19
C PHE A 188 9.71 -13.54 0.08
N TRP A 189 10.07 -14.23 1.16
CA TRP A 189 10.43 -13.62 2.43
C TRP A 189 11.75 -12.83 2.35
N PHE A 190 12.75 -13.36 1.64
CA PHE A 190 13.99 -12.62 1.37
C PHE A 190 13.76 -11.34 0.56
N SER A 191 12.75 -11.33 -0.32
CA SER A 191 12.41 -10.14 -1.10
C SER A 191 11.80 -9.02 -0.25
N LEU A 192 11.29 -9.33 0.94
CA LEU A 192 10.82 -8.34 1.91
C LEU A 192 11.97 -7.64 2.66
N GLU A 193 13.20 -8.15 2.55
CA GLU A 193 14.36 -7.47 3.11
C GLU A 193 14.69 -6.20 2.32
N ASN A 194 15.16 -5.17 3.02
CA ASN A 194 15.22 -3.79 2.52
C ASN A 194 15.84 -3.64 1.12
N GLU A 195 16.95 -4.32 0.82
CA GLU A 195 17.68 -4.15 -0.45
C GLU A 195 16.95 -4.71 -1.67
N HIS A 196 16.05 -5.68 -1.50
CA HIS A 196 15.43 -6.42 -2.61
C HIS A 196 14.13 -5.77 -3.11
N VAL A 197 13.42 -5.05 -2.25
CA VAL A 197 12.15 -4.36 -2.57
C VAL A 197 12.31 -3.31 -3.68
N ASP A 198 13.50 -2.69 -3.77
CA ASP A 198 13.80 -1.68 -4.78
C ASP A 198 13.81 -2.28 -6.21
N GLY A 199 14.15 -3.57 -6.37
CA GLY A 199 14.19 -4.25 -7.67
C GLY A 199 12.81 -4.40 -8.32
N TYR A 200 11.77 -4.61 -7.51
CA TYR A 200 10.40 -4.71 -8.01
C TYR A 200 9.85 -3.36 -8.43
N SER A 201 10.14 -2.34 -7.62
CA SER A 201 9.80 -0.95 -7.92
C SER A 201 10.41 -0.51 -9.25
N ASN A 202 11.66 -0.92 -9.54
CA ASN A 202 12.32 -0.63 -10.83
C ASN A 202 11.61 -1.26 -12.03
N THR A 203 10.99 -2.43 -11.87
CA THR A 203 10.24 -3.08 -12.96
C THR A 203 8.94 -2.33 -13.22
N TRP A 204 8.21 -1.97 -12.16
CA TRP A 204 7.00 -1.16 -12.30
C TRP A 204 7.27 0.25 -12.86
N LEU A 205 8.41 0.85 -12.48
CA LEU A 205 8.85 2.15 -13.01
C LEU A 205 9.16 2.10 -14.52
N SER A 206 9.61 0.95 -15.05
CA SER A 206 9.94 0.80 -16.46
C SER A 206 8.75 0.50 -17.37
N GLU A 207 7.61 0.11 -16.79
CA GLU A 207 6.38 -0.22 -17.52
C GLU A 207 5.58 1.03 -17.94
N THR A 208 5.79 2.17 -17.27
CA THR A 208 5.13 3.42 -17.65
C THR A 208 5.98 4.27 -18.59
N SER A 209 5.32 4.92 -19.54
CA SER A 209 5.95 5.87 -20.44
C SER A 209 5.76 7.30 -19.97
N VAL A 210 6.68 8.18 -20.34
CA VAL A 210 6.51 9.63 -20.18
C VAL A 210 5.23 10.10 -20.89
N GLN A 211 4.36 10.78 -20.14
CA GLN A 211 3.10 11.34 -20.63
C GLN A 211 3.11 12.87 -20.55
N LYS A 212 2.31 13.51 -21.39
CA LYS A 212 2.09 14.96 -21.31
C LYS A 212 0.99 15.25 -20.31
N ILE A 213 1.38 15.81 -19.18
CA ILE A 213 0.48 16.24 -18.11
C ILE A 213 0.34 17.75 -18.17
N ASP A 214 -0.88 18.27 -18.10
CA ASP A 214 -1.08 19.72 -18.07
C ASP A 214 -0.69 20.32 -16.71
N PHE A 215 -0.53 21.64 -16.67
CA PHE A 215 -0.15 22.32 -15.43
C PHE A 215 -1.14 22.12 -14.27
N GLN A 216 -2.43 21.98 -14.56
CA GLN A 216 -3.47 21.87 -13.54
C GLN A 216 -3.41 20.49 -12.86
N ASP A 217 -3.24 19.43 -13.65
CA ASP A 217 -3.06 18.06 -13.16
C ASP A 217 -1.71 17.87 -12.46
N LEU A 218 -0.64 18.48 -12.97
CA LEU A 218 0.65 18.48 -12.27
C LEU A 218 0.54 19.20 -10.93
N ARG A 219 -0.16 20.34 -10.90
CA ARG A 219 -0.38 21.12 -9.68
C ARG A 219 -1.18 20.34 -8.64
N SER A 220 -2.16 19.52 -9.01
CA SER A 220 -2.91 18.71 -8.02
C SER A 220 -2.01 17.70 -7.32
N ILE A 221 -1.10 17.04 -8.05
CA ILE A 221 -0.10 16.15 -7.42
C ILE A 221 0.86 16.95 -6.52
N MET A 222 1.35 18.11 -6.96
CA MET A 222 2.25 18.93 -6.15
C MET A 222 1.63 19.41 -4.83
N LEU A 223 0.31 19.63 -4.80
CA LEU A 223 -0.41 19.97 -3.56
C LEU A 223 -0.43 18.79 -2.58
N ILE A 224 -0.55 17.55 -3.07
CA ILE A 224 -0.44 16.35 -2.24
C ILE A 224 0.98 16.22 -1.67
N PHE A 225 2.02 16.47 -2.49
CA PHE A 225 3.40 16.55 -2.01
C PHE A 225 3.58 17.58 -0.89
N SER A 226 3.03 18.79 -1.07
CA SER A 226 3.08 19.83 -0.05
C SER A 226 2.46 19.35 1.25
N TYR A 227 1.26 18.74 1.18
CA TYR A 227 0.60 18.19 2.37
C TYR A 227 1.48 17.18 3.11
N VAL A 228 2.07 16.21 2.40
CA VAL A 228 2.95 15.20 3.00
C VAL A 228 4.17 15.83 3.66
N VAL A 229 4.80 16.81 3.01
CA VAL A 229 5.96 17.51 3.55
C VAL A 229 5.58 18.38 4.76
N ASP A 230 4.45 19.08 4.70
CA ASP A 230 3.97 19.98 5.76
C ASP A 230 3.52 19.19 7.00
N ALA A 231 2.91 18.02 6.82
CA ALA A 231 2.57 17.09 7.91
C ALA A 231 3.79 16.65 8.75
N LYS A 232 5.01 16.88 8.25
CA LYS A 232 6.29 16.59 8.93
C LYS A 232 6.73 17.68 9.92
N SER A 233 6.31 18.93 9.69
CA SER A 233 6.80 20.14 10.35
C SER A 233 5.64 21.04 10.81
N PRO A 234 4.84 20.61 11.81
CA PRO A 234 3.79 21.47 12.35
C PRO A 234 4.42 22.76 12.93
N PRO A 235 3.76 23.92 12.77
CA PRO A 235 4.26 25.21 13.26
C PRO A 235 4.40 25.28 14.78
#